data_AF-A0A1A8JRF8-F1
#
_entry.id   AF-A0A1A8JRF8-F1
#
_cell.length_a   1.000
_cell.length_b   1.000
_cell.length_c   1.000
_cell.angle_alpha   90.00
_cell.angle_beta   90.00
_cell.angle_gamma   90.00
#
_symmetry.space_group_name_H-M   'P 1'
#
loop_
_entity.id
_entity.type
_entity.pdbx_description
1 polymer ?
#
loop_
_entity_poly.entity_id
_entity_poly.type
_entity_poly.pdbx_seq_one_letter_code
_entity_poly.pdbx_strand_id
1 'polypeptide(L)' 'ISTHIKVDENEIEEARWFPRQQVIDSLLRGASQALVLPPRQTIAHQLIRHWISVNSNL' A
#
# COMPACT_ATOMS: atom_id res chain seq x y z
N ILE A 1 2.74 18.07 -10.18
CA ILE A 1 2.82 16.71 -9.59
C ILE A 1 2.20 15.75 -10.59
N SER A 2 2.89 14.67 -10.96
CA SER A 2 2.35 13.65 -11.90
C SER A 2 1.78 12.46 -11.11
N THR A 3 0.69 11.89 -11.61
CA THR A 3 0.06 10.67 -11.10
C THR A 3 0.20 9.50 -12.07
N HIS A 4 0.79 9.72 -13.25
CA HIS A 4 0.96 8.70 -14.27
C HIS A 4 1.98 7.64 -13.82
N ILE A 5 1.60 6.36 -13.93
CA ILE A 5 2.46 5.21 -13.67
C ILE A 5 2.89 4.64 -15.01
N LYS A 6 4.20 4.45 -15.20
CA LYS A 6 4.78 3.66 -16.28
C LYS A 6 5.48 2.46 -15.65
N VAL A 7 5.01 1.26 -15.94
CA VAL A 7 5.54 0.00 -15.39
C VAL A 7 6.61 -0.55 -16.34
N ASP A 8 7.69 -1.07 -15.79
CA ASP A 8 8.60 -1.96 -16.52
C ASP A 8 8.19 -3.41 -16.26
N GLU A 9 7.52 -4.00 -17.25
CA GLU A 9 6.92 -5.33 -17.16
C GLU A 9 7.97 -6.46 -17.10
N ASN A 10 9.25 -6.18 -17.36
CA ASN A 10 10.32 -7.17 -17.21
C ASN A 10 10.71 -7.38 -15.73
N GLU A 11 10.49 -6.37 -14.88
CA GLU A 11 10.83 -6.40 -13.46
C GLU A 11 9.60 -6.49 -12.56
N ILE A 12 8.54 -5.74 -12.89
CA ILE A 12 7.36 -5.57 -12.04
C ILE A 12 6.09 -5.86 -12.85
N GLU A 13 5.31 -6.85 -12.40
CA GLU A 13 4.07 -7.26 -13.05
C GLU A 13 2.98 -6.16 -13.00
N GLU A 14 2.83 -5.48 -11.85
CA GLU A 14 1.79 -4.46 -11.66
C GLU A 14 2.28 -3.34 -10.72
N ALA A 15 1.91 -2.10 -11.04
CA ALA A 15 2.01 -0.97 -10.12
C ALA A 15 0.77 -0.09 -10.21
N ARG A 16 0.22 0.29 -9.06
CA ARG A 16 -1.00 1.10 -8.96
C ARG A 16 -1.04 1.93 -7.70
N TRP A 17 -1.84 2.99 -7.72
CA TRP A 17 -2.16 3.76 -6.54
C TRP A 17 -3.25 3.05 -5.71
N PHE A 18 -3.11 3.10 -4.39
CA PHE A 18 -4.09 2.58 -3.44
C PHE A 18 -4.69 3.73 -2.62
N PRO A 19 -6.03 3.87 -2.55
CA PRO A 19 -6.67 4.76 -1.60
C PRO A 19 -6.32 4.37 -0.17
N ARG A 20 -6.09 5.37 0.70
CA ARG A 20 -5.68 5.15 2.09
C ARG A 20 -6.63 4.22 2.86
N GLN A 21 -7.93 4.40 2.71
CA GLN A 21 -8.94 3.57 3.37
C GLN A 21 -8.83 2.10 2.96
N GLN A 22 -8.55 1.82 1.67
CA GLN A 22 -8.37 0.46 1.17
C GLN A 22 -7.17 -0.25 1.82
N VAL A 23 -6.08 0.48 2.07
CA VAL A 23 -4.90 -0.07 2.76
C VAL A 23 -5.19 -0.30 4.25
N ILE A 24 -5.93 0.60 4.90
CA ILE A 24 -6.38 0.44 6.30
C ILE A 24 -7.26 -0.80 6.44
N ASP A 25 -8.24 -0.96 5.56
CA ASP A 25 -9.17 -2.10 5.60
C ASP A 25 -8.42 -3.43 5.39
N SER A 26 -7.43 -3.43 4.49
CA SER A 26 -6.56 -4.60 4.23
C SER A 26 -5.68 -4.96 5.45
N LEU A 27 -5.26 -3.96 6.24
CA LEU A 27 -4.48 -4.16 7.47
C LEU A 27 -5.34 -4.68 8.63
N LEU A 28 -6.58 -4.23 8.74
CA LEU A 28 -7.45 -4.50 9.90
C LEU A 28 -8.34 -5.74 9.74
N ARG A 29 -8.88 -6.00 8.54
CA ARG A 29 -10.04 -6.90 8.42
C ARG A 29 -9.76 -8.27 7.85
N GLY A 30 -8.60 -8.54 7.25
CA GLY A 30 -8.17 -9.88 6.77
C GLY A 30 -9.07 -10.59 5.73
N ALA A 31 -10.32 -10.17 5.54
CA ALA A 31 -11.37 -10.93 4.85
C ALA A 31 -11.82 -10.33 3.50
N SER A 32 -11.28 -9.17 3.10
CA SER A 32 -11.43 -8.63 1.75
C SER A 32 -10.18 -7.83 1.40
N GLN A 33 -9.08 -8.54 1.14
CA GLN A 33 -7.80 -7.91 0.84
C GLN A 33 -7.77 -7.51 -0.63
N ALA A 34 -8.02 -6.22 -0.88
CA ALA A 34 -7.66 -5.62 -2.17
C ALA A 34 -6.14 -5.58 -2.38
N LEU A 35 -5.37 -5.78 -1.31
CA LEU A 35 -3.91 -5.91 -1.33
C LEU A 35 -3.48 -6.93 -0.26
N VAL A 36 -2.61 -7.87 -0.66
CA VAL A 36 -1.93 -8.78 0.27
C VAL A 36 -0.76 -8.02 0.91
N LEU A 37 -0.85 -7.79 2.21
CA LEU A 37 0.21 -7.12 2.94
C LEU A 37 1.33 -8.11 3.29
N PRO A 38 2.61 -7.70 3.16
CA PRO A 38 3.73 -8.54 3.55
C PRO A 38 3.73 -8.79 5.08
N PRO A 39 4.43 -9.82 5.58
CA PRO A 39 4.48 -10.15 7.00
C PRO A 39 4.91 -8.98 7.88
N ARG A 40 4.42 -8.95 9.13
CA ARG A 40 4.65 -7.85 10.09
C ARG A 40 6.13 -7.56 10.36
N GLN A 41 7.02 -8.55 10.27
CA GLN A 41 8.46 -8.35 10.46
C GLN A 41 9.15 -7.64 9.29
N THR A 42 8.52 -7.51 8.13
CA THR A 42 9.15 -6.90 6.95
C THR A 42 9.20 -5.38 7.05
N ILE A 43 10.25 -4.77 6.49
CA ILE A 43 10.35 -3.31 6.42
C ILE A 43 9.18 -2.70 5.63
N ALA A 44 8.74 -3.37 4.55
CA ALA A 44 7.61 -2.94 3.75
C ALA A 44 6.32 -2.81 4.59
N HIS A 45 6.04 -3.79 5.45
CA HIS A 45 4.89 -3.72 6.35
C HIS A 45 5.00 -2.54 7.32
N GLN A 46 6.19 -2.32 7.89
CA GLN A 46 6.41 -1.22 8.84
C GLN A 46 6.27 0.15 8.18
N LEU A 47 6.74 0.32 6.94
CA LEU A 47 6.59 1.55 6.16
C LEU A 47 5.11 1.85 5.86
N ILE A 48 4.34 0.84 5.43
CA ILE A 48 2.91 0.98 5.18
C ILE A 48 2.17 1.38 6.46
N ARG A 49 2.46 0.69 7.58
CA ARG A 49 1.86 1.00 8.89
C ARG A 49 2.20 2.40 9.36
N HIS A 50 3.46 2.83 9.18
CA HIS A 50 3.88 4.18 9.53
C HIS A 50 3.14 5.23 8.71
N TRP A 51 3.09 5.07 7.38
CA TRP A 51 2.38 5.99 6.48
C TRP A 51 0.89 6.14 6.83
N ILE A 52 0.22 5.06 7.24
CA ILE A 52 -1.18 5.08 7.72
C ILE A 52 -1.34 5.84 9.05
N SER A 53 -0.31 5.84 9.89
CA SER A 53 -0.35 6.53 11.19
C SER A 53 -0.04 8.03 11.07
N VAL A 54 0.60 8.47 9.99
CA VAL A 54 0.89 9.90 9.75
C VAL A 54 -0.44 10.60 9.47
N ASN A 55 -0.90 11.47 10.36
CA ASN A 55 -2.05 12.33 10.10
C ASN A 55 -1.71 13.29 8.96
N SER A 56 -2.52 13.27 7.90
CA SER A 56 -2.46 14.28 6.85
C SER A 56 -2.99 15.60 7.42
N ASN A 57 -2.15 16.34 8.13
CA ASN A 57 -2.43 17.74 8.48
C ASN A 57 -2.10 18.66 7.29
N LEU A 58 -2.75 18.39 6.15
CA LEU A 58 -2.71 19.25 4.96
C LEU A 58 -4.10 19.77 4.68
#